data_AF-N1Z175-F1
#
_entry.id   AF-N1Z175-F1
#
_cell.length_a   1.000
_cell.length_b   1.000
_cell.length_c   1.000
_cell.angle_alpha   90.00
_cell.angle_beta   90.00
_cell.angle_gamma   90.00
#
_symmetry.space_group_name_H-M   'P 1'
#
loop_
_entity.id
_entity.type
_entity.pdbx_description
1 polymer ?
#
loop_
_entity_poly.entity_id
_entity_poly.type
_entity_poly.pdbx_seq_one_letter_code
_entity_poly.pdbx_strand_id
1 'polypeptide(L)'
;MINLYFKDKCPYCSEFISEHCEDYVIDTSYYDREMGTEIEYTIECDEYICPNCEKKFSFHGSIWEYPEGALNLNDIVIEPIDSIE
;
A
#
# COMPACT_ATOMS: atom_id res chain seq x y z
N MET A 1 -9.41 14.75 0.20
CA MET A 1 -9.09 13.34 -0.10
C MET A 1 -7.60 13.28 -0.32
N ILE A 2 -6.92 12.54 0.54
CA ILE A 2 -5.51 12.22 0.34
C ILE A 2 -5.40 11.21 -0.82
N ASN A 3 -4.33 11.28 -1.59
CA ASN A 3 -4.05 10.24 -2.59
C ASN A 3 -3.27 9.13 -1.90
N LEU A 4 -3.93 7.99 -1.64
CA LEU A 4 -3.26 6.77 -1.19
C LEU A 4 -2.62 6.10 -2.39
N TYR A 5 -1.31 6.19 -2.51
CA TYR A 5 -0.56 5.48 -3.54
C TYR A 5 0.72 4.89 -2.95
N PHE A 6 1.14 3.77 -3.52
CA PHE A 6 2.48 3.24 -3.30
C PHE A 6 3.29 3.29 -4.57
N LYS A 7 4.61 3.34 -4.41
CA LYS A 7 5.54 3.21 -5.52
C LYS A 7 6.69 2.32 -5.13
N ASP A 8 6.70 1.11 -5.67
CA ASP A 8 7.79 0.16 -5.42
C ASP A 8 7.96 -0.80 -6.61
N LYS A 9 8.98 -1.66 -6.56
CA LYS A 9 9.38 -2.54 -7.67
C LYS A 9 8.59 -3.83 -7.66
N CYS A 10 8.19 -4.28 -8.85
CA CYS A 10 7.71 -5.63 -9.06
C CYS A 10 8.76 -6.66 -8.60
N PRO A 11 8.41 -7.67 -7.80
CA PRO A 11 9.37 -8.66 -7.32
C PRO A 11 9.89 -9.57 -8.44
N TYR A 12 9.24 -9.55 -9.61
CA TYR A 12 9.62 -10.38 -10.76
C TYR A 12 10.40 -9.65 -11.84
N CYS A 13 9.91 -8.51 -12.33
CA CYS A 13 10.56 -7.77 -13.42
C CYS A 13 11.39 -6.57 -12.95
N SER A 14 11.35 -6.24 -11.65
CA SER A 14 12.02 -5.07 -11.05
C SER A 14 11.59 -3.71 -11.60
N GLU A 15 10.56 -3.66 -12.45
CA GLU A 15 9.97 -2.42 -12.94
C GLU A 15 9.16 -1.75 -11.83
N PHE A 16 9.17 -0.41 -11.79
CA PHE A 16 8.39 0.32 -10.81
C PHE A 16 6.90 0.23 -11.11
N ILE A 17 6.12 -0.03 -10.07
CA ILE A 17 4.67 -0.03 -10.07
C ILE A 17 4.24 1.14 -9.21
N SER A 18 3.25 1.89 -9.70
CA SER A 18 2.59 2.95 -8.97
C SER A 18 1.10 2.69 -9.05
N GLU A 19 0.48 2.39 -7.91
CA GLU A 19 -0.93 1.98 -7.84
C GLU A 19 -1.67 2.78 -6.77
N HIS A 20 -2.95 3.04 -7.02
CA HIS A 20 -3.84 3.65 -6.04
C HIS A 20 -4.32 2.61 -5.05
N CYS A 21 -4.16 2.87 -3.75
CA CYS A 21 -4.44 1.88 -2.72
C CYS A 21 -5.89 1.88 -2.20
N GLU A 22 -6.73 2.85 -2.62
CA GLU A 22 -8.08 3.05 -2.05
C GLU A 22 -8.96 1.80 -2.17
N ASP A 23 -8.87 1.08 -3.28
CA ASP A 23 -9.64 -0.14 -3.52
C ASP A 23 -9.13 -1.36 -2.72
N TYR A 24 -7.94 -1.24 -2.12
CA TYR A 24 -7.27 -2.29 -1.36
C TYR A 24 -7.28 -2.04 0.15
N VAL A 25 -7.92 -0.96 0.61
CA VAL A 25 -8.06 -0.66 2.04
C VAL A 25 -9.01 -1.67 2.69
N ILE A 26 -8.50 -2.42 3.64
CA ILE A 26 -9.27 -3.42 4.40
C ILE A 26 -9.68 -2.94 5.80
N ASP A 27 -8.93 -1.97 6.35
CA ASP A 27 -9.22 -1.37 7.65
C ASP A 27 -8.78 0.10 7.69
N THR A 28 -9.41 0.88 8.57
CA THR A 28 -9.03 2.27 8.80
C THR A 28 -9.10 2.56 10.30
N SER A 29 -7.94 2.91 10.87
CA SER A 29 -7.79 3.21 12.29
C SER A 29 -7.48 4.69 12.50
N TYR A 30 -8.00 5.25 13.58
CA TYR A 30 -7.89 6.68 13.91
C TYR A 30 -7.23 6.86 15.27
N TYR A 31 -6.22 7.73 15.33
CA TYR A 31 -5.45 7.99 16.54
C TYR A 31 -5.36 9.49 16.82
N ASP A 32 -5.87 9.93 17.96
CA ASP A 32 -5.71 11.32 18.38
C ASP A 32 -4.26 11.60 18.80
N ARG A 33 -3.62 12.58 18.15
CA ARG A 33 -2.27 13.04 18.47
C ARG A 33 -2.25 14.56 18.67
N GLU A 34 -1.11 15.09 19.12
CA GLU A 34 -1.00 16.51 19.51
C GLU A 34 -1.36 17.51 18.40
N MET A 35 -1.02 17.21 17.14
CA MET A 35 -1.30 18.05 15.96
C MET A 35 -2.59 17.68 15.21
N GLY A 36 -3.45 16.83 15.78
CA GLY A 36 -4.69 16.36 15.15
C GLY A 36 -4.77 14.84 15.06
N THR A 37 -5.76 14.35 14.31
CA THR A 37 -5.97 12.92 14.08
C THR A 37 -4.91 12.39 13.11
N GLU A 38 -4.30 11.27 13.47
CA GLU A 38 -3.61 10.39 12.55
C GLU A 38 -4.59 9.33 12.05
N ILE A 39 -4.58 9.10 10.74
CA ILE A 39 -5.38 8.05 10.10
C ILE A 39 -4.42 7.00 9.55
N GLU A 40 -4.60 5.75 9.96
CA GLU A 40 -3.90 4.59 9.40
C GLU A 40 -4.83 3.83 8.46
N TYR A 41 -4.37 3.63 7.23
CA TYR A 41 -5.04 2.85 6.20
C TYR A 41 -4.29 1.53 6.03
N THR A 42 -4.88 0.44 6.51
CA THR A 42 -4.37 -0.92 6.29
C THR A 42 -4.79 -1.39 4.92
N ILE A 43 -3.83 -1.78 4.09
CA ILE A 43 -4.05 -2.24 2.72
C ILE A 43 -3.60 -3.68 2.55
N GLU A 44 -4.33 -4.44 1.74
CA GLU A 44 -4.01 -5.83 1.43
C GLU A 44 -4.51 -6.21 0.03
N CYS A 45 -3.66 -6.87 -0.75
CA CYS A 45 -4.01 -7.45 -2.04
C CYS A 45 -3.24 -8.75 -2.24
N ASP A 46 -3.97 -9.86 -2.28
CA ASP A 46 -3.37 -11.19 -2.46
C ASP A 46 -2.96 -11.49 -3.89
N GLU A 47 -3.63 -10.91 -4.89
CA GLU A 47 -3.43 -11.22 -6.30
C GLU A 47 -3.38 -9.97 -7.19
N TYR A 48 -2.33 -9.16 -7.05
CA TYR A 48 -2.09 -8.05 -7.96
C TYR A 48 -1.34 -8.50 -9.21
N ILE A 49 -1.85 -8.14 -10.39
CA ILE A 49 -1.24 -8.48 -11.68
C ILE A 49 -0.33 -7.33 -12.13
N CYS A 50 0.97 -7.59 -12.26
CA CYS A 50 1.91 -6.60 -12.78
C CYS A 50 1.55 -6.20 -14.23
N PRO A 51 1.34 -4.90 -14.54
CA PRO A 51 1.01 -4.48 -15.91
C PRO A 51 2.17 -4.65 -16.91
N ASN A 52 3.40 -4.86 -16.42
CA ASN A 52 4.60 -4.99 -17.26
C ASN A 52 4.97 -6.44 -17.59
N CYS A 53 4.81 -7.37 -16.63
CA CYS A 53 5.23 -8.77 -16.80
C CYS A 53 4.10 -9.79 -16.62
N GLU A 54 2.88 -9.32 -16.32
CA GLU A 54 1.66 -10.13 -16.15
C GLU A 54 1.73 -11.18 -15.04
N LYS A 55 2.80 -11.21 -14.26
CA LYS A 55 2.92 -12.07 -13.08
C LYS A 55 2.13 -11.50 -11.92
N LYS A 56 1.56 -12.41 -11.13
CA LYS A 56 0.81 -12.09 -9.92
C LYS A 56 1.76 -11.98 -8.73
N PHE A 57 1.59 -10.95 -7.91
CA PHE A 57 2.27 -10.80 -6.61
C PHE A 57 1.27 -10.27 -5.59
N SER A 58 1.58 -10.42 -4.30
CA SER A 58 0.79 -9.84 -3.22
C SER A 58 1.46 -8.59 -2.68
N PHE A 59 0.67 -7.70 -2.10
CA PHE A 59 1.19 -6.60 -1.30
C PHE A 59 0.29 -6.34 -0.09
N HIS A 60 0.89 -5.92 1.01
CA HIS A 60 0.17 -5.56 2.22
C HIS A 60 0.96 -4.53 3.01
N GLY A 61 0.28 -3.79 3.88
CA GLY A 61 0.94 -2.79 4.72
C GLY A 61 0.01 -1.70 5.20
N SER A 62 0.61 -0.60 5.63
CA SER A 62 -0.11 0.54 6.19
C SER A 62 0.36 1.86 5.58
N ILE A 63 -0.58 2.79 5.42
CA ILE A 63 -0.31 4.17 5.02
C ILE A 63 -0.85 5.08 6.12
N TRP A 64 -0.02 6.02 6.58
CA TRP A 64 -0.39 6.96 7.64
C TRP A 64 -0.56 8.37 7.09
N GLU A 65 -1.69 8.98 7.41
CA GLU A 65 -2.00 10.39 7.22
C GLU A 65 -1.84 11.13 8.54
N TYR A 66 -0.90 12.08 8.62
CA TYR A 66 -0.71 12.90 9.81
C TYR A 66 0.07 14.19 9.53
N PRO A 67 -0.45 15.37 9.92
CA PRO A 67 -1.82 15.60 10.40
C PRO A 67 -2.86 15.34 9.29
N GLU A 68 -4.15 15.32 9.65
CA GLU A 68 -5.24 15.19 8.67
C GLU A 68 -5.03 16.11 7.45
N GLY A 69 -5.06 15.52 6.26
CA GLY A 69 -4.78 16.10 4.96
C GLY A 69 -3.36 15.90 4.42
N ALA A 70 -2.45 15.29 5.18
CA ALA A 70 -1.03 15.14 4.79
C ALA A 70 -0.52 13.70 4.91
N LEU A 71 0.11 13.20 3.83
CA LEU A 71 0.78 11.90 3.84
C LEU A 71 2.00 11.97 4.77
N ASN A 72 2.04 11.11 5.78
CA ASN A 72 3.14 11.04 6.72
C ASN A 72 4.13 9.94 6.33
N LEU A 73 3.65 8.69 6.28
CA LEU A 73 4.49 7.51 6.06
C LEU A 73 3.71 6.43 5.31
N ASN A 74 4.41 5.56 4.59
CA ASN A 74 3.89 4.29 4.13
C ASN A 74 4.90 3.19 4.44
N ASP A 75 4.39 2.01 4.78
CA ASP A 75 5.18 0.80 4.99
C ASP A 75 4.43 -0.33 4.30
N ILE A 76 4.89 -0.67 3.09
CA ILE A 76 4.22 -1.60 2.20
C ILE A 76 5.23 -2.66 1.80
N VAL A 77 4.84 -3.91 2.04
CA VAL A 77 5.61 -5.09 1.69
C VAL A 77 5.03 -5.68 0.43
N ILE A 78 5.90 -6.02 -0.53
CA ILE A 78 5.53 -6.69 -1.77
C ILE A 78 6.16 -8.08 -1.79
N GLU A 79 5.36 -9.10 -2.03
CA GLU A 79 5.78 -10.49 -1.98
C GLU A 79 5.41 -11.27 -3.26
N PRO A 80 6.32 -12.08 -3.82
CA PRO A 80 6.01 -12.98 -4.93
C PRO A 80 5.16 -14.17 -4.47
N ILE A 81 4.01 -14.40 -5.12
CA ILE A 81 3.05 -15.48 -4.78
C ILE A 81 3.59 -16.88 -5.10
N ASP A 82 4.48 -17.00 -6.08
CA ASP A 82 5.05 -18.30 -6.50
C ASP A 82 6.05 -18.89 -5.47
N SER A 83 6.25 -18.23 -4.32
CA SER A 83 7.25 -18.61 -3.30
C SER A 83 6.72 -19.61 -2.27
N ILE A 84 5.48 -20.07 -2.41
CA ILE A 84 4.89 -21.10 -1.55
C ILE A 84 5.23 -22.47 -2.15
N GLU A 85 6.40 -23.01 -1.81
CA GLU A 85 6.73 -24.44 -1.96
C GLU A 85 6.23 -25.28 -0.78
#